data_AF-A0A1F8B340-F1
#
_entry.id   AF-A0A1F8B340-F1
#
_cell.length_a   1.000
_cell.length_b   1.000
_cell.length_c   1.000
_cell.angle_alpha   90.00
_cell.angle_beta   90.00
_cell.angle_gamma   90.00
#
_symmetry.space_group_name_H-M   'P 1'
#
loop_
_entity.id
_entity.type
_entity.pdbx_description
1 polymer ?
#
loop_
_entity_poly.entity_id
_entity_poly.type
_entity_poly.pdbx_seq_one_letter_code
_entity_poly.pdbx_strand_id
1 'polypeptide(L)'
;MTVRITKWAPDTCECIVEYSWDDSVSEKQRVHTFVRIVRKGPEHAHLSDKAAYEAMLDENLSRGRLLDAILTDPKFAPHVGDVSEAATGQTTKGSLPGHRPVVSYDSVFSGTGRRLRVSVPLMNLAEREVLQKLADSLLSAGKVVVTG
;
A
#
# COMPACT_ATOMS: atom_id res chain seq x y z
N MET A 1 9.51 -31.55 -0.60
CA MET A 1 8.56 -30.60 -1.22
C MET A 1 7.30 -30.64 -0.39
N THR A 2 7.04 -29.61 0.40
CA THR A 2 5.82 -29.51 1.19
C THR A 2 5.13 -28.21 0.85
N VAL A 3 3.89 -28.29 0.38
CA VAL A 3 3.06 -27.11 0.17
C VAL A 3 2.69 -26.57 1.54
N ARG A 4 3.14 -25.35 1.84
CA ARG A 4 2.80 -24.61 3.06
C ARG A 4 1.59 -23.74 2.76
N ILE A 5 0.70 -23.59 3.75
CA ILE A 5 -0.38 -22.61 3.72
C ILE A 5 -0.08 -21.58 4.81
N THR A 6 -0.17 -20.31 4.46
CA THR A 6 0.13 -19.20 5.37
C THR A 6 -0.96 -18.14 5.29
N LYS A 7 -1.21 -17.47 6.42
CA LYS A 7 -2.15 -16.34 6.50
C LYS A 7 -1.42 -15.03 6.28
N TRP A 8 -2.03 -14.13 5.53
CA TRP A 8 -1.57 -12.76 5.37
C TRP A 8 -2.74 -11.79 5.51
N ALA A 9 -2.44 -10.60 6.03
CA ALA A 9 -3.35 -9.47 6.12
C ALA A 9 -2.60 -8.23 5.60
N PRO A 10 -3.19 -7.43 4.71
CA PRO A 10 -2.59 -6.19 4.25
C PRO A 10 -2.75 -5.07 5.28
N ASP A 11 -1.95 -4.01 5.14
CA ASP A 11 -2.13 -2.77 5.90
C ASP A 11 -3.29 -1.90 5.38
N THR A 12 -3.91 -2.27 4.25
CA THR A 12 -4.93 -1.47 3.56
C THR A 12 -6.36 -1.77 4.00
N CYS A 13 -6.58 -2.89 4.70
CA CYS A 13 -7.92 -3.41 4.97
C CYS A 13 -7.87 -4.48 6.09
N GLU A 14 -9.02 -4.92 6.61
CA GLU A 14 -9.10 -5.95 7.68
C GLU A 14 -9.18 -7.38 7.15
N CYS A 15 -9.00 -7.59 5.84
CA CYS A 15 -9.07 -8.92 5.26
C CYS A 15 -7.91 -9.81 5.73
N ILE A 16 -8.19 -11.09 5.92
CA ILE A 16 -7.20 -12.13 6.18
C ILE A 16 -7.37 -13.20 5.11
N VAL A 17 -6.29 -13.51 4.40
CA VAL A 17 -6.30 -14.51 3.32
C VAL A 17 -5.30 -15.61 3.57
N GLU A 18 -5.59 -16.79 3.05
CA GLU A 18 -4.66 -17.91 3.00
C GLU A 18 -4.08 -18.03 1.59
N TYR A 19 -2.77 -18.23 1.54
CA TYR A 19 -2.03 -18.51 0.33
C TYR A 19 -1.16 -19.75 0.52
N SER A 20 -0.95 -20.49 -0.56
CA SER A 20 -0.08 -21.64 -0.60
C SER A 20 1.23 -21.33 -1.32
N TRP A 21 2.31 -21.98 -0.91
CA TRP A 21 3.63 -21.87 -1.54
C TRP A 21 4.46 -23.14 -1.27
N ASP A 22 5.46 -23.38 -2.12
CA ASP A 22 6.38 -24.51 -1.99
C ASP A 22 7.62 -24.09 -1.18
N ASP A 23 7.85 -24.76 -0.05
CA ASP A 23 8.97 -24.45 0.82
C ASP A 23 10.34 -24.92 0.35
N SER A 24 10.37 -25.81 -0.65
CA SER A 24 11.61 -26.26 -1.26
C SER A 24 12.19 -25.27 -2.27
N VAL A 25 11.40 -24.27 -2.70
CA VAL A 25 11.84 -23.20 -3.60
C VAL A 25 12.37 -22.02 -2.78
N SER A 26 13.38 -21.31 -3.30
CA SER A 26 13.90 -20.10 -2.65
C SER A 26 12.86 -18.99 -2.62
N GLU A 27 12.89 -18.10 -1.63
CA GLU A 27 11.91 -17.03 -1.46
C GLU A 27 11.72 -16.17 -2.72
N LYS A 28 12.83 -15.85 -3.41
CA LYS A 28 12.82 -15.06 -4.65
C LYS A 28 12.13 -15.74 -5.83
N GLN A 29 11.97 -17.07 -5.77
CA GLN A 29 11.38 -17.89 -6.83
C GLN A 29 10.03 -18.50 -6.42
N ARG A 30 9.60 -18.33 -5.16
CA ARG A 30 8.33 -18.87 -4.67
C ARG A 30 7.17 -18.19 -5.36
N VAL A 31 6.20 -19.01 -5.77
CA VAL A 31 4.90 -18.54 -6.25
C VAL A 31 3.90 -18.70 -5.11
N HIS A 32 3.29 -17.59 -4.72
CA HIS A 32 2.18 -17.58 -3.76
C HIS A 32 0.87 -17.72 -4.52
N THR A 33 0.10 -18.77 -4.21
CA THR A 33 -1.18 -19.05 -4.85
C THR A 33 -2.31 -18.82 -3.85
N PHE A 34 -3.34 -18.06 -4.25
CA PHE A 34 -4.51 -17.82 -3.42
C PHE A 34 -5.27 -19.12 -3.12
N VAL A 35 -5.58 -19.34 -1.84
CA VAL A 35 -6.39 -20.49 -1.38
C VAL A 35 -7.82 -20.05 -1.07
N ARG A 36 -7.98 -19.11 -0.13
CA ARG A 36 -9.29 -18.59 0.30
C ARG A 36 -9.17 -17.31 1.11
N ILE A 37 -10.29 -16.63 1.30
CA ILE A 37 -10.42 -15.60 2.34
C ILE A 37 -10.83 -16.26 3.66
N VAL A 38 -10.07 -15.98 4.72
CA VAL A 38 -10.37 -16.42 6.09
C VAL A 38 -11.31 -15.43 6.79
N ARG A 39 -11.11 -14.14 6.55
CA ARG A 39 -11.97 -13.06 7.07
C ARG A 39 -12.03 -11.93 6.05
N LYS A 40 -13.22 -11.40 5.78
CA LYS A 40 -13.40 -10.15 5.03
C LYS A 40 -13.53 -8.98 5.99
N GLY A 41 -12.87 -7.88 5.67
CA GLY A 41 -13.17 -6.60 6.30
C GLY A 41 -14.50 -6.03 5.78
N PRO A 42 -15.09 -5.07 6.52
CA PRO A 42 -16.35 -4.44 6.16
C PRO A 42 -16.33 -3.81 4.75
N GLU A 43 -15.19 -3.28 4.32
CA GLU A 43 -14.94 -2.68 3.01
C GLU A 43 -15.18 -3.63 1.83
N HIS A 44 -14.95 -4.94 2.02
CA HIS A 44 -15.05 -5.95 0.97
C HIS A 44 -16.15 -6.97 1.24
N ALA A 45 -16.95 -6.78 2.30
CA ALA A 45 -17.97 -7.75 2.73
C ALA A 45 -19.04 -8.04 1.65
N HIS A 46 -19.31 -7.06 0.79
CA HIS A 46 -20.29 -7.16 -0.30
C HIS A 46 -19.76 -7.90 -1.55
N LEU A 47 -18.47 -8.20 -1.60
CA LEU A 47 -17.82 -8.85 -2.74
C LEU A 47 -17.76 -10.38 -2.56
N SER A 48 -17.63 -11.12 -3.65
CA SER A 48 -17.25 -12.54 -3.59
C SER A 48 -15.81 -12.69 -3.06
N ASP A 49 -15.44 -13.88 -2.57
CA ASP A 49 -14.08 -14.10 -2.03
C ASP A 49 -12.98 -13.78 -3.03
N LYS A 50 -13.17 -14.21 -4.28
CA LYS A 50 -12.22 -13.92 -5.35
C LYS A 50 -12.12 -12.42 -5.64
N ALA A 51 -13.26 -11.74 -5.78
CA ALA A 51 -13.29 -10.31 -6.04
C ALA A 51 -12.72 -9.47 -4.88
N ALA A 52 -13.00 -9.88 -3.63
CA ALA A 52 -12.41 -9.26 -2.44
C ALA A 52 -10.89 -9.46 -2.40
N TYR A 53 -10.38 -10.64 -2.75
CA TYR A 53 -8.94 -10.89 -2.82
C TYR A 53 -8.27 -10.04 -3.91
N GLU A 54 -8.85 -9.96 -5.10
CA GLU A 54 -8.34 -9.14 -6.20
C GLU A 54 -8.34 -7.65 -5.84
N ALA A 55 -9.43 -7.15 -5.24
CA ALA A 55 -9.51 -5.77 -4.78
C ALA A 55 -8.47 -5.47 -3.70
N MET A 56 -8.34 -6.34 -2.70
CA MET A 56 -7.36 -6.21 -1.63
C MET A 56 -5.91 -6.17 -2.18
N LEU A 57 -5.59 -7.04 -3.14
CA LEU A 57 -4.27 -7.11 -3.74
C LEU A 57 -3.96 -5.85 -4.55
N ASP A 58 -4.91 -5.39 -5.38
CA ASP A 58 -4.79 -4.17 -6.16
C ASP A 58 -4.60 -2.94 -5.25
N GLU A 59 -5.36 -2.87 -4.16
CA GLU A 59 -5.25 -1.81 -3.18
C GLU A 59 -3.87 -1.79 -2.51
N ASN A 60 -3.37 -2.94 -2.07
CA ASN A 60 -2.06 -3.05 -1.44
C ASN A 60 -0.92 -2.68 -2.41
N LEU A 61 -1.01 -3.13 -3.67
CA LEU A 61 -0.03 -2.78 -4.71
C LEU A 61 -0.07 -1.29 -5.05
N SER A 62 -1.26 -0.71 -5.20
CA SER A 62 -1.45 0.71 -5.49
C SER A 62 -0.90 1.59 -4.38
N ARG A 63 -1.17 1.24 -3.12
CA ARG A 63 -0.57 1.91 -1.95
C ARG A 63 0.96 1.82 -1.99
N GLY A 64 1.50 0.63 -2.24
CA GLY A 64 2.96 0.41 -2.31
C GLY A 64 3.62 1.25 -3.40
N ARG A 65 3.06 1.24 -4.62
CA ARG A 65 3.56 2.03 -5.76
C ARG A 65 3.55 3.53 -5.49
N LEU A 66 2.47 4.05 -4.92
CA LEU A 66 2.39 5.49 -4.62
C LEU A 66 3.40 5.86 -3.53
N LEU A 67 3.49 5.05 -2.46
CA LEU A 67 4.45 5.30 -1.40
C LEU A 67 5.88 5.29 -1.95
N ASP A 68 6.26 4.27 -2.71
CA ASP A 68 7.58 4.18 -3.34
C ASP A 68 7.89 5.40 -4.23
N ALA A 69 6.95 5.84 -5.05
CA ALA A 69 7.11 7.04 -5.87
C ALA A 69 7.33 8.31 -5.04
N ILE A 70 6.65 8.45 -3.90
CA ILE A 70 6.84 9.58 -2.98
C ILE A 70 8.22 9.53 -2.31
N LEU A 71 8.65 8.34 -1.89
CA LEU A 71 9.93 8.17 -1.21
C LEU A 71 11.13 8.34 -2.16
N THR A 72 10.96 8.07 -3.45
CA THR A 72 12.04 8.07 -4.44
C THR A 72 12.11 9.34 -5.29
N ASP A 73 11.02 10.09 -5.45
CA ASP A 73 11.04 11.34 -6.23
C ASP A 73 11.75 12.46 -5.45
N PRO A 74 12.85 13.03 -5.97
CA PRO A 74 13.61 14.09 -5.31
C PRO A 74 12.78 15.33 -4.97
N LYS A 75 11.65 15.57 -5.64
CA LYS A 75 10.76 16.70 -5.36
C LYS A 75 10.09 16.60 -4.00
N PHE A 76 9.93 15.40 -3.46
CA PHE A 76 9.31 15.19 -2.15
C PHE A 76 10.33 14.90 -1.05
N ALA A 77 11.60 14.69 -1.39
CA ALA A 77 12.68 14.49 -0.40
C ALA A 77 12.73 15.56 0.72
N PRO A 78 12.44 16.86 0.48
CA PRO A 78 12.38 17.85 1.57
C PRO A 78 11.29 17.58 2.63
N HIS A 79 10.25 16.83 2.25
CA HIS A 79 9.06 16.55 3.07
C HIS A 79 9.07 15.15 3.68
N VAL A 80 9.97 14.31 3.19
CA VAL A 80 10.05 12.89 3.50
C VAL A 80 11.46 12.66 4.00
N GLY A 81 11.64 12.64 5.33
CA GLY A 81 12.98 12.47 5.92
C GLY A 81 13.69 11.23 5.36
N ASP A 82 15.02 11.26 5.31
CA ASP A 82 15.86 10.23 4.69
C ASP A 82 15.38 8.80 5.01
N VAL A 83 14.93 8.09 3.98
CA VAL A 83 14.69 6.65 4.03
C VAL A 83 16.02 5.96 3.70
N SER A 84 17.02 6.14 4.57
CA SER A 84 18.21 5.30 4.53
C SER A 84 17.80 3.90 4.98
N GLU A 85 17.80 2.98 4.01
CA GLU A 85 17.61 1.53 4.06
C GLU A 85 17.53 0.89 5.46
N ALA A 86 16.33 0.42 5.81
CA ALA A 86 16.17 -0.63 6.84
C ALA A 86 16.51 -2.00 6.22
N ALA A 87 17.77 -2.19 5.83
CA ALA A 87 18.37 -3.51 5.70
C ALA A 87 19.42 -3.61 6.81
N THR A 88 19.21 -4.51 7.76
CA THR A 88 19.98 -4.70 9.01
C THR A 88 19.68 -3.67 10.10
N GLY A 89 19.26 -4.16 11.27
CA GLY A 89 18.68 -3.36 12.35
C GLY A 89 19.63 -2.36 12.99
N GLN A 90 19.02 -1.55 13.87
CA GLN A 90 19.57 -0.50 14.74
C GLN A 90 19.56 0.94 14.18
N THR A 91 18.81 1.80 14.89
CA THR A 91 18.37 3.14 14.51
C THR A 91 19.38 4.26 14.80
N THR A 92 19.18 5.37 14.06
CA THR A 92 19.38 6.81 14.40
C THR A 92 20.45 7.57 13.60
N LYS A 93 19.95 8.42 12.68
CA LYS A 93 20.25 9.87 12.63
C LYS A 93 19.28 10.58 11.68
N GLY A 94 18.56 11.57 12.21
CA GLY A 94 17.99 12.68 11.43
C GLY A 94 16.50 12.68 11.07
N SER A 95 15.62 11.89 11.70
CA SER A 95 14.17 12.02 11.48
C SER A 95 13.61 13.06 12.46
N LEU A 96 13.15 14.21 11.97
CA LEU A 96 12.21 15.03 12.74
C LEU A 96 10.96 14.16 12.99
N PRO A 97 10.56 13.91 14.25
CA PRO A 97 9.42 13.06 14.54
C PRO A 97 8.14 13.70 13.98
N GLY A 98 7.55 13.10 12.94
CA GLY A 98 6.22 13.48 12.44
C GLY A 98 6.07 13.76 10.94
N HIS A 99 7.14 13.70 10.13
CA HIS A 99 7.07 14.03 8.68
C HIS A 99 7.07 12.81 7.77
N ARG A 100 6.23 11.80 8.07
CA ARG A 100 6.07 10.63 7.20
C ARG A 100 4.83 10.77 6.33
N PRO A 101 4.91 10.40 5.04
CA PRO A 101 3.73 10.19 4.22
C PRO A 101 2.76 9.24 4.91
N VAL A 102 1.52 9.68 5.10
CA VAL A 102 0.43 8.84 5.55
C VAL A 102 -0.35 8.43 4.31
N VAL A 103 -0.35 7.12 4.02
CA VAL A 103 -1.06 6.55 2.88
C VAL A 103 -2.05 5.51 3.40
N SER A 104 -3.34 5.77 3.20
CA SER A 104 -4.45 4.95 3.70
C SER A 104 -5.60 4.91 2.70
N TYR A 105 -6.48 3.92 2.78
CA TYR A 105 -7.70 3.89 1.98
C TYR A 105 -8.85 4.55 2.71
N ASP A 106 -9.77 5.14 1.94
CA ASP A 106 -11.10 5.49 2.44
C ASP A 106 -11.76 4.29 3.14
N SER A 107 -12.47 4.53 4.23
CA SER A 107 -13.27 3.50 4.91
C SER A 107 -14.53 3.12 4.11
N VAL A 108 -14.92 3.94 3.12
CA VAL A 108 -16.14 3.77 2.34
C VAL A 108 -15.82 3.32 0.92
N PHE A 109 -16.43 2.21 0.51
CA PHE A 109 -16.45 1.76 -0.88
C PHE A 109 -17.42 2.64 -1.67
N SER A 110 -16.90 3.42 -2.63
CA SER A 110 -17.74 4.08 -3.64
C SER A 110 -17.89 3.13 -4.84
N GLY A 111 -18.94 3.26 -5.66
CA GLY A 111 -19.23 2.30 -6.74
C GLY A 111 -18.08 1.97 -7.71
N THR A 112 -16.99 2.76 -7.72
CA THR A 112 -15.76 2.55 -8.50
C THR A 112 -14.55 2.06 -7.68
N GLY A 113 -14.78 1.65 -6.43
CA GLY A 113 -13.78 1.24 -5.44
C GLY A 113 -13.57 2.26 -4.31
N ARG A 114 -12.59 1.97 -3.46
CA ARG A 114 -12.10 2.89 -2.42
C ARG A 114 -11.03 3.80 -3.01
N ARG A 115 -10.95 5.03 -2.52
CA ARG A 115 -9.89 5.97 -2.92
C ARG A 115 -8.73 5.90 -1.94
N LEU A 116 -7.53 6.03 -2.47
CA LEU A 116 -6.32 6.15 -1.69
C LEU A 116 -6.20 7.60 -1.21
N ARG A 117 -6.07 7.81 0.10
CA ARG A 117 -5.74 9.10 0.69
C ARG A 117 -4.26 9.14 0.98
N VAL A 118 -3.64 10.23 0.55
CA VAL A 118 -2.24 10.51 0.87
C VAL A 118 -2.12 11.89 1.49
N SER A 119 -1.46 11.95 2.64
CA SER A 119 -1.03 13.20 3.25
C SER A 119 0.48 13.15 3.41
N VAL A 120 1.16 14.16 2.90
CA VAL A 120 2.59 14.36 3.10
C VAL A 120 2.74 15.69 3.84
N PRO A 121 3.27 15.68 5.08
CA PRO A 121 3.33 16.88 5.91
C PRO A 121 4.12 18.02 5.26
N LEU A 122 3.78 19.26 5.63
CA LEU A 122 4.50 20.48 5.25
C LEU A 122 4.52 20.82 3.75
N MET A 123 3.76 20.11 2.93
CA MET A 123 3.59 20.47 1.51
C MET A 123 2.66 21.68 1.36
N ASN A 124 3.11 22.65 0.56
CA ASN A 124 2.26 23.75 0.12
C ASN A 124 1.25 23.29 -0.97
N LEU A 125 0.36 24.20 -1.38
CA LEU A 125 -0.67 23.87 -2.37
C LEU A 125 -0.09 23.43 -3.72
N ALA A 126 0.92 24.13 -4.24
CA ALA A 126 1.52 23.80 -5.53
C ALA A 126 2.22 22.44 -5.50
N GLU A 127 2.90 22.12 -4.40
CA GLU A 127 3.54 20.81 -4.22
C GLU A 127 2.49 19.69 -4.15
N ARG A 128 1.36 19.91 -3.46
CA ARG A 128 0.24 18.95 -3.41
C ARG A 128 -0.38 18.73 -4.79
N GLU A 129 -0.49 19.77 -5.61
CA GLU A 129 -0.95 19.62 -7.01
C GLU A 129 0.03 18.79 -7.85
N VAL A 130 1.33 18.94 -7.63
CA VAL A 130 2.35 18.09 -8.27
C VAL A 130 2.20 16.64 -7.83
N LEU A 131 1.99 16.39 -6.54
CA LEU A 131 1.74 15.04 -6.01
C LEU A 131 0.44 14.45 -6.58
N GLN A 132 -0.63 15.25 -6.70
CA GLN A 132 -1.89 14.79 -7.28
C GLN A 132 -1.70 14.39 -8.74
N LYS A 133 -0.98 15.18 -9.53
CA LYS A 133 -0.66 14.85 -10.94
C LYS A 133 0.16 13.57 -11.05
N LEU A 134 1.15 13.38 -10.17
CA LEU A 134 1.93 12.13 -10.12
C LEU A 134 1.01 10.94 -9.78
N ALA A 135 0.17 11.08 -8.77
CA ALA A 135 -0.76 10.03 -8.35
C ALA A 135 -1.76 9.67 -9.45
N ASP A 136 -2.32 10.66 -10.14
CA ASP A 136 -3.24 10.46 -11.26
C ASP A 136 -2.54 9.77 -12.45
N SER A 137 -1.25 10.07 -12.69
CA SER A 137 -0.46 9.39 -13.72
C SER A 137 -0.12 7.94 -13.35
N LEU A 138 0.06 7.63 -12.07
CA LEU A 138 0.44 6.29 -11.60
C LEU A 138 -0.77 5.36 -11.46
N LEU A 139 -1.88 5.87 -10.93
CA LEU A 139 -3.03 5.06 -10.50
C LEU A 139 -4.33 5.43 -11.22
N SER A 140 -4.28 6.33 -12.22
CA SER A 140 -5.43 6.94 -12.90
C SER A 140 -6.12 8.04 -12.10
N ALA A 141 -6.64 9.03 -12.82
CA ALA A 141 -7.31 10.18 -12.24
C ALA A 141 -8.50 9.78 -11.34
N GLY A 142 -8.57 10.41 -10.15
CA GLY A 142 -9.68 10.23 -9.20
C GLY A 142 -9.59 8.99 -8.31
N LYS A 143 -8.55 8.15 -8.47
CA LYS A 143 -8.26 7.03 -7.56
C LYS A 143 -7.53 7.46 -6.29
N VAL A 144 -6.86 8.60 -6.33
CA VAL A 144 -6.09 9.15 -5.20
C VAL A 144 -6.60 10.53 -4.84
N VAL A 145 -6.64 10.82 -3.54
CA VAL A 145 -6.91 12.15 -2.99
C VAL A 145 -5.73 12.58 -2.15
N VAL A 146 -5.02 13.62 -2.60
CA VAL A 146 -3.97 14.27 -1.80
C VAL A 146 -4.60 15.23 -0.81
N THR A 147 -4.28 15.07 0.48
CA THR A 147 -4.76 15.92 1.57
C THR A 147 -3.59 16.66 2.22
N GLY A 148 -3.90 17.79 2.87
CA GLY A 148 -2.95 18.56 3.68
C GLY A 148 -2.66 17.97 5.05
#